data_AF-A0A0H1QX46-F1
#
_entry.id   AF-A0A0H1QX46-F1
#
_cell.length_a   1.000
_cell.length_b   1.000
_cell.length_c   1.000
_cell.angle_alpha   90.00
_cell.angle_beta   90.00
_cell.angle_gamma   90.00
#
_symmetry.space_group_name_H-M   'P 1'
#
loop_
_entity.id
_entity.type
_entity.pdbx_description
1 polymer ?
#
loop_
_entity_poly.entity_id
_entity_poly.type
_entity_poly.pdbx_seq_one_letter_code
_entity_poly.pdbx_strand_id
1 'polypeptide(L)'
;MAQETVVSDGVKAEVLAYADPIAGNVMQGFNEGNYTIYSRDFGPEMRQALDEAAFEQNREHVTSRIGLYESRRDPVVTETGEYIAVTYRAEFEQEDGVALRFVFQKDDPSHRLHGLWFNSPKLRG
;
A
#
# COMPACT_ATOMS: atom_id res chain seq x y z
N MET A 1 10.89 10.86 17.94
CA MET A 1 10.11 10.30 16.82
C MET A 1 8.74 10.93 16.89
N ALA A 2 8.19 11.41 15.77
CA ALA A 2 6.82 11.93 15.77
C ALA A 2 5.85 10.77 16.09
N GLN A 3 4.85 11.04 16.94
CA GLN A 3 3.89 10.02 17.35
C GLN A 3 2.80 9.88 16.30
N GLU A 4 2.54 8.65 15.90
CA GLU A 4 1.46 8.31 14.98
C GLU A 4 0.11 8.39 15.70
N THR A 5 -0.87 9.06 15.07
CA THR A 5 -2.21 9.28 15.64
C THR A 5 -3.28 8.82 14.66
N VAL A 6 -4.32 8.14 15.16
CA VAL A 6 -5.49 7.76 14.36
C VAL A 6 -6.33 9.00 14.08
N VAL A 7 -6.72 9.20 12.82
CA VAL A 7 -7.52 10.37 12.41
C VAL A 7 -9.01 10.20 12.75
N SER A 8 -9.77 11.29 12.71
CA SER A 8 -11.23 11.26 12.87
C SER A 8 -11.93 10.58 11.69
N ASP A 9 -13.19 10.15 11.88
CA ASP A 9 -13.96 9.48 10.82
C ASP A 9 -14.18 10.34 9.58
N GLY A 10 -14.30 11.67 9.74
CA GLY A 10 -14.43 12.60 8.61
C GLY A 10 -13.17 12.62 7.75
N VAL A 11 -12.00 12.79 8.38
CA VAL A 11 -10.71 12.75 7.67
C VAL A 11 -10.46 11.37 7.07
N LYS A 12 -10.82 10.30 7.79
CA LYS A 12 -10.74 8.93 7.27
C LYS A 12 -11.54 8.78 5.97
N ALA A 13 -12.78 9.27 5.92
CA ALA A 13 -13.61 9.16 4.72
C ALA A 13 -13.02 9.92 3.53
N GLU A 14 -12.50 11.13 3.75
CA GLU A 14 -11.82 11.93 2.71
C GLU A 14 -10.57 11.20 2.17
N VAL A 15 -9.79 10.60 3.06
CA VAL A 15 -8.57 9.87 2.69
C VAL A 15 -8.89 8.61 1.90
N LEU A 16 -9.89 7.85 2.33
CA LEU A 16 -10.29 6.61 1.64
C LEU A 16 -10.83 6.88 0.24
N ALA A 17 -11.43 8.04 -0.02
CA ALA A 17 -11.94 8.41 -1.34
C ALA A 17 -10.86 8.37 -2.44
N TYR A 18 -9.61 8.72 -2.12
CA TYR A 18 -8.48 8.58 -3.05
C TYR A 18 -7.66 7.30 -2.80
N ALA A 19 -7.52 6.85 -1.55
CA ALA A 19 -6.65 5.72 -1.24
C ALA A 19 -7.22 4.37 -1.73
N ASP A 20 -8.54 4.18 -1.72
CA ASP A 20 -9.17 2.94 -2.16
C ASP A 20 -8.98 2.63 -3.66
N PRO A 21 -9.23 3.56 -4.60
CA PRO A 21 -8.97 3.29 -6.00
C PRO A 21 -7.47 3.09 -6.26
N ILE A 22 -6.59 3.82 -5.58
CA ILE A 22 -5.13 3.66 -5.70
C ILE A 22 -4.69 2.26 -5.23
N ALA A 23 -5.13 1.83 -4.05
CA ALA A 23 -4.87 0.49 -3.55
C ALA A 23 -5.39 -0.59 -4.51
N GLY A 24 -6.55 -0.35 -5.13
CA GLY A 24 -7.08 -1.20 -6.19
C GLY A 24 -6.12 -1.36 -7.37
N ASN A 25 -5.61 -0.27 -7.94
CA ASN A 25 -4.70 -0.34 -9.09
C ASN A 25 -3.38 -1.01 -8.71
N VAL A 26 -2.80 -0.65 -7.56
CA VAL A 26 -1.55 -1.25 -7.09
C VAL A 26 -1.70 -2.76 -6.93
N MET A 27 -2.77 -3.21 -6.27
CA MET A 27 -2.96 -4.65 -6.06
C MET A 27 -3.39 -5.39 -7.33
N GLN A 28 -4.07 -4.74 -8.27
CA GLN A 28 -4.31 -5.30 -9.60
C GLN A 28 -2.98 -5.50 -10.35
N GLY A 29 -2.14 -4.47 -10.42
CA GLY A 29 -0.83 -4.56 -11.07
C GLY A 29 0.08 -5.60 -10.40
N PHE A 30 0.02 -5.70 -9.08
CA PHE A 30 0.69 -6.75 -8.32
C PHE A 30 0.22 -8.14 -8.74
N ASN A 31 -1.09 -8.39 -8.80
CA ASN A 31 -1.62 -9.71 -9.18
C ASN A 31 -1.27 -10.06 -10.63
N GLU A 32 -1.48 -9.12 -11.56
CA GLU A 32 -1.23 -9.30 -12.99
C GLU A 32 0.27 -9.37 -13.34
N GLY A 33 1.17 -9.05 -12.41
CA GLY A 33 2.59 -8.91 -12.72
C GLY A 33 2.87 -7.76 -13.68
N ASN A 34 2.04 -6.72 -13.64
CA ASN A 34 2.10 -5.58 -14.56
C ASN A 34 2.66 -4.35 -13.85
N TYR A 35 3.95 -4.07 -14.07
CA TYR A 35 4.63 -2.94 -13.46
C TYR A 35 4.03 -1.58 -13.85
N THR A 36 3.53 -1.44 -15.08
CA THR A 36 2.91 -0.19 -15.56
C THR A 36 1.64 0.15 -14.77
N ILE A 37 0.83 -0.86 -14.45
CA ILE A 37 -0.36 -0.68 -13.60
C ILE A 37 0.07 -0.46 -12.14
N TYR A 38 1.01 -1.28 -11.65
CA TYR A 38 1.49 -1.24 -10.27
C TYR A 38 2.06 0.13 -9.87
N SER A 39 2.83 0.77 -10.77
CA SER A 39 3.53 2.02 -10.53
C SER A 39 2.76 3.28 -10.96
N ARG A 40 1.52 3.12 -11.47
CA ARG A 40 0.74 4.21 -12.07
C ARG A 40 0.55 5.39 -11.12
N ASP A 41 0.24 5.10 -9.86
CA ASP A 41 -0.09 6.10 -8.85
C ASP A 41 1.13 6.45 -7.95
N PHE A 42 2.33 5.99 -8.30
CA PHE A 42 3.55 6.24 -7.52
C PHE A 42 4.10 7.66 -7.70
N GLY A 43 4.62 8.19 -6.59
CA GLY A 43 5.49 9.37 -6.57
C GLY A 43 6.79 9.15 -7.34
N PRO A 44 7.46 10.20 -7.81
CA PRO A 44 8.73 10.10 -8.55
C PRO A 44 9.79 9.28 -7.81
N GLU A 45 9.95 9.50 -6.50
CA GLU A 45 10.91 8.81 -5.65
C GLU A 45 10.58 7.32 -5.54
N MET A 46 9.29 7.00 -5.41
CA MET A 46 8.83 5.62 -5.29
C MET A 46 9.05 4.84 -6.60
N ARG A 47 8.84 5.46 -7.78
CA ARG A 47 9.16 4.84 -9.07
C ARG A 47 10.66 4.62 -9.29
N GLN A 48 11.51 5.45 -8.70
CA GLN A 48 12.95 5.26 -8.74
C GLN A 48 13.41 4.13 -7.80
N ALA A 49 12.79 4.02 -6.62
CA ALA A 49 13.14 3.02 -5.62
C ALA A 49 12.56 1.63 -5.92
N LEU A 50 11.36 1.58 -6.51
CA LEU A 50 10.67 0.35 -6.91
C LEU A 50 10.52 0.35 -8.43
N ASP A 51 11.64 0.23 -9.14
CA ASP A 51 11.63 0.01 -10.59
C ASP A 51 11.09 -1.37 -10.96
N GLU A 52 11.03 -1.68 -12.27
CA GLU A 52 10.46 -2.94 -12.75
C GLU A 52 11.20 -4.18 -12.22
N ALA A 53 12.53 -4.12 -12.15
CA ALA A 53 13.33 -5.23 -11.62
C ALA A 53 13.13 -5.41 -10.12
N ALA A 54 13.01 -4.33 -9.36
CA ALA A 54 12.68 -4.39 -7.94
C ALA A 54 11.24 -4.90 -7.71
N PHE A 55 10.29 -4.50 -8.57
CA PHE A 55 8.93 -5.00 -8.54
C PHE A 55 8.87 -6.51 -8.76
N GLU A 56 9.52 -7.04 -9.80
CA GLU A 56 9.52 -8.48 -10.09
C GLU A 56 10.06 -9.30 -8.91
N GLN A 57 11.22 -8.89 -8.36
CA GLN A 57 11.83 -9.56 -7.20
C GLN A 57 10.93 -9.51 -5.96
N ASN A 58 10.35 -8.34 -5.66
CA ASN A 58 9.45 -8.20 -4.51
C ASN A 58 8.17 -9.01 -4.70
N ARG A 59 7.61 -9.01 -5.92
CA ARG A 59 6.42 -9.81 -6.25
C ARG A 59 6.70 -11.28 -6.06
N GLU A 60 7.78 -11.82 -6.61
CA GLU A 60 8.16 -13.22 -6.44
C GLU A 60 8.36 -13.56 -4.95
N HIS A 61 9.02 -12.68 -4.19
CA HIS A 61 9.22 -12.87 -2.76
C HIS A 61 7.90 -13.00 -2.00
N VAL A 62 6.92 -12.15 -2.31
CA VAL A 62 5.60 -12.15 -1.65
C VAL A 62 4.77 -13.34 -2.11
N THR A 63 4.61 -13.54 -3.42
CA THR A 63 3.71 -14.56 -3.97
C THR A 63 4.18 -15.98 -3.67
N SER A 64 5.50 -16.22 -3.59
CA SER A 64 6.05 -17.53 -3.18
C SER A 64 5.77 -17.90 -1.72
N ARG A 65 5.45 -16.92 -0.86
CA ARG A 65 5.24 -17.12 0.59
C ARG A 65 3.79 -17.05 1.03
N ILE A 66 3.05 -16.09 0.46
CA ILE A 66 1.70 -15.77 0.90
C ILE A 66 0.67 -15.84 -0.24
N GLY A 67 1.12 -16.06 -1.48
CA GLY A 67 0.25 -16.12 -2.67
C GLY A 67 -0.15 -14.76 -3.23
N LEU A 68 -1.13 -14.76 -4.12
CA LEU A 68 -1.72 -13.56 -4.71
C LEU A 68 -2.68 -12.86 -3.75
N TYR A 69 -2.91 -11.58 -3.98
CA TYR A 69 -3.87 -10.77 -3.22
C TYR A 69 -5.30 -11.13 -3.61
N GLU A 70 -6.19 -11.24 -2.61
CA GLU A 70 -7.61 -11.55 -2.84
C GLU A 70 -8.51 -10.36 -2.45
N SER A 71 -8.36 -9.86 -1.23
CA SER A 71 -9.27 -8.86 -0.67
C SER A 71 -8.60 -7.97 0.40
N ARG A 72 -9.28 -6.89 0.78
CA ARG A 72 -8.86 -6.02 1.89
C ARG A 72 -10.06 -5.51 2.68
N ARG A 73 -9.86 -5.28 3.97
CA ARG A 73 -10.89 -4.79 4.90
C ARG A 73 -10.29 -3.97 6.04
N ASP A 74 -11.18 -3.45 6.89
CA ASP A 74 -10.86 -2.77 8.15
C ASP A 74 -9.78 -1.67 8.02
N PRO A 75 -9.95 -0.68 7.12
CA PRO A 75 -8.94 0.37 6.95
C PRO A 75 -8.76 1.19 8.23
N VAL A 76 -7.49 1.37 8.61
CA VAL A 76 -7.06 2.28 9.66
C VAL A 76 -6.26 3.41 9.02
N VAL A 77 -6.69 4.65 9.28
CA VAL A 77 -6.02 5.85 8.77
C VAL A 77 -5.33 6.55 9.93
N THR A 78 -4.05 6.85 9.73
CA THR A 78 -3.18 7.45 10.73
C THR A 78 -2.36 8.57 10.12
N GLU A 79 -1.96 9.52 10.95
CA GLU A 79 -1.11 10.62 10.53
C GLU A 79 0.15 10.76 11.37
N THR A 80 1.22 11.26 10.76
CA THR A 80 2.50 11.55 11.43
C THR A 80 3.23 12.65 10.67
N GLY A 81 3.37 13.83 11.27
CA GLY A 81 3.97 14.99 10.59
C GLY A 81 3.24 15.32 9.29
N GLU A 82 3.98 15.40 8.19
CA GLU A 82 3.49 15.71 6.84
C GLU A 82 2.90 14.50 6.09
N TYR A 83 2.78 13.34 6.74
CA TYR A 83 2.32 12.11 6.10
C TYR A 83 1.01 11.61 6.68
N ILE A 84 0.22 10.98 5.81
CA ILE A 84 -0.97 10.22 6.16
C ILE A 84 -0.83 8.81 5.60
N ALA A 85 -1.22 7.82 6.39
CA ALA A 85 -1.09 6.42 6.03
C ALA A 85 -2.43 5.71 6.13
N VAL A 86 -2.67 4.81 5.18
CA VAL A 86 -3.82 3.91 5.17
C VAL A 86 -3.30 2.50 5.29
N THR A 87 -3.68 1.81 6.36
CA THR A 87 -3.33 0.42 6.59
C THR A 87 -4.59 -0.42 6.48
N TYR A 88 -4.60 -1.34 5.52
CA TYR A 88 -5.67 -2.31 5.36
C TYR A 88 -5.25 -3.65 5.97
N ARG A 89 -6.24 -4.39 6.47
CA ARG A 89 -6.09 -5.83 6.70
C ARG A 89 -6.37 -6.55 5.37
N ALA A 90 -5.32 -7.08 4.74
CA ALA A 90 -5.42 -7.77 3.46
C ALA A 90 -5.45 -9.30 3.64
N GLU A 91 -6.17 -9.94 2.73
CA GLU A 91 -6.23 -11.38 2.54
C GLU A 91 -5.48 -11.75 1.26
N PHE A 92 -4.61 -12.74 1.40
CA PHE A 92 -3.87 -13.38 0.31
C PHE A 92 -4.16 -14.88 0.35
N GLU A 93 -3.96 -15.56 -0.78
CA GLU A 93 -4.32 -16.99 -0.96
C GLU A 93 -3.79 -17.91 0.17
N GLN A 94 -2.65 -17.57 0.79
CA GLN A 94 -2.03 -18.39 1.83
C GLN A 94 -1.93 -17.66 3.18
N GLU A 95 -2.42 -16.43 3.32
CA GLU A 95 -2.41 -15.69 4.58
C GLU A 95 -3.48 -14.61 4.65
N ASP A 96 -4.28 -14.65 5.73
CA ASP A 96 -5.15 -13.55 6.12
C ASP A 96 -4.49 -12.67 7.18
N GLY A 97 -4.75 -11.37 7.13
CA GLY A 97 -4.28 -10.44 8.14
C GLY A 97 -2.97 -9.74 7.80
N VAL A 98 -2.56 -9.75 6.54
CA VAL A 98 -1.38 -9.02 6.07
C VAL A 98 -1.66 -7.52 6.18
N ALA A 99 -0.83 -6.80 6.93
CA ALA A 99 -0.98 -5.35 7.06
C ALA A 99 -0.41 -4.68 5.80
N LEU A 100 -1.30 -4.23 4.93
CA LEU A 100 -0.97 -3.56 3.68
C LEU A 100 -1.03 -2.05 3.89
N ARG A 101 0.13 -1.41 3.94
CA ARG A 101 0.27 0.00 4.33
C ARG A 101 0.66 0.86 3.14
N PHE A 102 -0.17 1.85 2.85
CA PHE A 102 0.04 2.89 1.85
C PHE A 102 0.29 4.23 2.54
N VAL A 103 1.29 4.99 2.09
CA VAL A 103 1.64 6.30 2.65
C VAL A 103 1.56 7.37 1.58
N PHE A 104 0.91 8.48 1.95
CA PHE A 104 0.70 9.68 1.14
C PHE A 104 1.24 10.89 1.87
N GLN A 105 1.58 11.94 1.12
CA GLN A 105 1.88 13.25 1.68
C GLN A 105 0.57 14.01 1.92
N LYS A 106 0.44 14.68 3.06
CA LYS A 106 -0.70 15.56 3.35
C LYS A 106 -0.69 16.74 2.38
N ASP A 107 -1.87 17.24 2.05
CA ASP A 107 -2.09 18.40 1.18
C ASP A 107 -1.48 18.29 -0.23
N ASP A 108 -0.99 17.12 -0.65
CA ASP A 108 -0.61 16.86 -2.05
C ASP A 108 -1.88 16.60 -2.87
N PRO A 109 -2.26 17.51 -3.79
CA PRO A 109 -3.47 17.33 -4.61
C PRO A 109 -3.35 16.18 -5.61
N SER A 110 -2.14 15.66 -5.85
CA SER A 110 -1.93 14.52 -6.74
C SER A 110 -2.11 13.17 -6.04
N HIS A 111 -2.17 13.16 -4.70
CA HIS A 111 -2.32 11.97 -3.85
C HIS A 111 -1.43 10.80 -4.27
N ARG A 112 -0.19 11.09 -4.68
CA ARG A 112 0.74 10.04 -5.11
C ARG A 112 1.23 9.22 -3.93
N LEU A 113 1.55 7.95 -4.19
CA LEU A 113 2.14 7.09 -3.17
C LEU A 113 3.60 7.45 -2.93
N HIS A 114 3.94 7.59 -1.65
CA HIS A 114 5.31 7.79 -1.17
C HIS A 114 5.86 6.53 -0.48
N GLY A 115 5.00 5.57 -0.15
CA GLY A 115 5.43 4.34 0.50
C GLY A 115 4.38 3.23 0.42
N LEU A 116 4.88 2.00 0.38
CA LEU A 116 4.11 0.76 0.32
C LEU A 116 4.84 -0.33 1.10
N TRP A 117 4.13 -0.99 2.00
CA TRP A 117 4.64 -2.13 2.75
C TRP A 117 3.63 -3.26 2.84
N PHE A 118 4.13 -4.49 2.70
CA PHE A 118 3.42 -5.74 2.97
C PHE A 118 4.00 -6.30 4.27
N ASN A 119 3.28 -6.15 5.38
CA ASN A 119 3.77 -6.61 6.66
C ASN A 119 3.02 -7.85 7.12
N SER A 120 3.73 -8.99 7.06
CA SER A 120 3.27 -10.28 7.54
C SER A 120 4.42 -11.01 8.25
N PRO A 121 4.14 -11.84 9.27
CA PRO A 121 5.13 -12.73 9.87
C PRO A 121 5.82 -13.64 8.85
N LYS A 122 5.09 -14.14 7.84
CA LYS A 122 5.64 -15.04 6.81
C LYS A 122 6.64 -14.35 5.88
N LEU A 123 6.61 -13.02 5.78
CA LEU A 123 7.52 -12.22 4.96
C LEU A 123 8.81 -11.80 5.68
N ARG A 124 8.94 -12.04 7.00
CA ARG A 124 10.07 -11.54 7.79
C ARG A 124 11.34 -12.40 7.75
N GLY A 125 11.33 -13.50 6.99
CA GLY A 125 12.43 -14.46 6.88
C GLY A 125 12.25 -15.64 7.81
#